data_AF-A0A4R4LM28-F1
#
_entry.id   AF-A0A4R4LM28-F1
#
_cell.length_a   1.000
_cell.length_b   1.000
_cell.length_c   1.000
_cell.angle_alpha   90.00
_cell.angle_beta   90.00
_cell.angle_gamma   90.00
#
_symmetry.space_group_name_H-M   'P 1'
#
loop_
_entity.id
_entity.type
_entity.pdbx_description
1 polymer ?
#
loop_
_entity_poly.entity_id
_entity_poly.type
_entity_poly.pdbx_seq_one_letter_code
_entity_poly.pdbx_strand_id
1 'polypeptide(L)'
;MSISRMAAGTPARAKLKAQRNREYADSLGWGAQLKLVHSTLNPGRRQWNDVALIDETRKWQARTGLNADGIIDPRTWWFLRVAAGTVKDPAISSRLPGSGPGFYAYRPPHRRFGRPEVIRALQVIAAGWRRDHPRWPRIGVGDISLQGGGPIPGHDSHRLGLDVDLLPARKDGREGKTASNRSATYSRRLTQELVDRIHANGVLQVHFIYFNDPHIRGVRQSKKHGDHLHIRFRPRRTAGPPAAARPHRTAVPRTTAIPLVAARPRTPHVTAISPSTKHGPSGPYGRLVASRPGRRDATFSYHFTGKDVLWTARFIAGETSGRDDVNSRAVIWAMFNRYALHMHRHYPSFWAFLRGYSTPLQPVLQSWRATKRSMTQPDFVRTGGAFSSPPAPPGIPRGQRRRYLDLQARPWHLLPQSARSMAERALKGQIPNPIGNATEFGSTYVYYRDNFGANPNLQQWQRFTKQFAAKKRWIWKPVRGIDQTKNAFFVNPEIVRLSGNATATVLRP
;
A
#
# COMPACT_ATOMS: atom_id res chain seq x y z
N MET A 1 44.44 -5.30 -21.10
CA MET A 1 44.30 -5.12 -19.63
C MET A 1 43.00 -4.36 -19.34
N SER A 2 42.25 -4.75 -18.29
CA SER A 2 41.59 -3.85 -17.31
C SER A 2 40.47 -4.61 -16.58
N ILE A 3 40.80 -5.20 -15.43
CA ILE A 3 39.82 -5.84 -14.56
C ILE A 3 39.22 -4.74 -13.66
N SER A 4 37.94 -4.45 -13.85
CA SER A 4 37.22 -3.50 -12.99
C SER A 4 37.16 -4.02 -11.55
N ARG A 5 38.03 -3.48 -10.68
CA ARG A 5 37.98 -3.71 -9.23
C ARG A 5 36.62 -3.26 -8.70
N MET A 6 35.79 -4.20 -8.25
CA MET A 6 34.69 -3.86 -7.36
C MET A 6 35.27 -3.24 -6.09
N ALA A 7 34.84 -2.02 -5.76
CA ALA A 7 35.31 -1.33 -4.57
C ALA A 7 34.95 -2.13 -3.31
N ALA A 8 35.96 -2.78 -2.72
CA ALA A 8 35.85 -3.35 -1.38
C ALA A 8 35.57 -2.22 -0.41
N GLY A 9 34.45 -2.31 0.33
CA GLY A 9 34.14 -1.33 1.37
C GLY A 9 35.22 -1.37 2.45
N THR A 10 35.64 -0.20 2.92
CA THR A 10 36.70 -0.04 3.95
C THR A 10 36.54 -1.04 5.10
N PRO A 11 37.63 -1.66 5.61
CA PRO A 11 37.56 -2.73 6.62
C PRO A 11 36.68 -2.42 7.84
N ALA A 12 36.66 -1.16 8.30
CA ALA A 12 35.78 -0.69 9.37
C ALA A 12 34.28 -0.92 9.08
N ARG A 13 33.81 -0.70 7.84
CA ARG A 13 32.42 -0.96 7.43
C ARG A 13 32.06 -2.45 7.40
N ALA A 14 33.04 -3.32 7.12
CA ALA A 14 32.84 -4.77 7.19
C ALA A 14 32.70 -5.23 8.65
N LYS A 15 33.59 -4.78 9.54
CA LYS A 15 33.53 -5.06 10.99
C LYS A 15 32.18 -4.63 11.61
N LEU A 16 31.68 -3.44 11.29
CA LEU A 16 30.38 -2.95 11.79
C LEU A 16 29.18 -3.81 11.33
N LYS A 17 29.22 -4.35 10.11
CA LYS A 17 28.16 -5.27 9.62
C LYS A 17 28.25 -6.64 10.29
N ALA A 18 29.47 -7.14 10.49
CA ALA A 18 29.72 -8.39 11.19
C ALA A 18 29.19 -8.33 12.63
N GLN A 19 29.51 -7.27 13.37
CA GLN A 19 28.99 -7.01 14.70
C GLN A 19 27.44 -6.98 14.71
N ARG A 20 26.81 -6.19 13.83
CA ARG A 20 25.34 -6.14 13.71
C ARG A 20 24.70 -7.49 13.39
N ASN A 21 25.38 -8.32 12.59
CA ASN A 21 24.90 -9.67 12.33
C ASN A 21 24.98 -10.54 13.60
N ARG A 22 26.03 -10.46 14.41
CA ARG A 22 26.08 -11.16 15.71
C ARG A 22 24.99 -10.67 16.66
N GLU A 23 24.84 -9.35 16.84
CA GLU A 23 23.76 -8.74 17.64
C GLU A 23 22.36 -9.24 17.25
N TYR A 24 22.10 -9.38 15.93
CA TYR A 24 20.84 -9.96 15.44
C TYR A 24 20.78 -11.48 15.51
N ALA A 25 21.90 -12.19 15.41
CA ALA A 25 21.96 -13.65 15.55
C ALA A 25 21.48 -14.07 16.95
N ASP A 26 21.92 -13.34 17.96
CA ASP A 26 21.55 -13.56 19.36
C ASP A 26 20.11 -13.07 19.62
N SER A 27 19.83 -11.79 19.36
CA SER A 27 18.53 -11.19 19.70
C SER A 27 17.33 -11.70 18.89
N LEU A 28 17.56 -12.33 17.73
CA LEU A 28 16.52 -12.97 16.90
C LEU A 28 16.59 -14.50 16.89
N GLY A 29 17.55 -15.09 17.63
CA GLY A 29 17.77 -16.54 17.73
C GLY A 29 18.18 -17.22 16.42
N TRP A 30 18.68 -16.49 15.41
CA TRP A 30 19.13 -17.10 14.15
C TRP A 30 20.56 -17.65 14.21
N GLY A 31 21.36 -17.25 15.22
CA GLY A 31 22.69 -17.83 15.46
C GLY A 31 22.63 -19.33 15.73
N ALA A 32 21.63 -19.78 16.49
CA ALA A 32 21.34 -21.21 16.70
C ALA A 32 20.88 -21.93 15.41
N GLN A 33 20.59 -21.20 14.32
CA GLN A 33 20.05 -21.72 13.07
C GLN A 33 20.98 -21.46 11.87
N LEU A 34 22.30 -21.29 12.10
CA LEU A 34 23.28 -21.02 11.04
C LEU A 34 23.23 -22.03 9.88
N LYS A 35 23.01 -23.33 10.14
CA LYS A 35 22.83 -24.35 9.07
C LYS A 35 21.64 -24.02 8.13
N LEU A 36 20.54 -23.51 8.68
CA LEU A 36 19.36 -23.05 7.92
C LEU A 36 19.68 -21.78 7.12
N VAL A 37 20.35 -20.81 7.76
CA VAL A 37 20.77 -19.56 7.13
C VAL A 37 21.68 -19.86 5.95
N HIS A 38 22.76 -20.61 6.15
CA HIS A 38 23.73 -20.97 5.13
C HIS A 38 23.11 -21.69 3.93
N SER A 39 22.32 -22.74 4.18
CA SER A 39 21.65 -23.50 3.10
C SER A 39 20.60 -22.68 2.33
N THR A 40 19.93 -21.72 2.98
CA THR A 40 18.94 -20.84 2.33
C THR A 40 19.59 -19.70 1.54
N LEU A 41 20.74 -19.21 2.02
CA LEU A 41 21.56 -18.20 1.34
C LEU A 41 22.26 -18.79 0.11
N ASN A 42 23.07 -19.83 0.30
CA ASN A 42 23.86 -20.49 -0.72
C ASN A 42 24.15 -21.96 -0.34
N PRO A 43 23.39 -22.94 -0.84
CA PRO A 43 23.56 -24.35 -0.48
C PRO A 43 24.85 -24.98 -1.04
N GLY A 44 25.52 -24.35 -2.01
CA GLY A 44 26.79 -24.82 -2.55
C GLY A 44 28.01 -24.37 -1.74
N ARG A 45 27.89 -23.35 -0.89
CA ARG A 45 29.02 -22.81 -0.12
C ARG A 45 29.33 -23.69 1.10
N ARG A 46 30.55 -24.24 1.13
CA ARG A 46 31.05 -25.08 2.24
C ARG A 46 31.69 -24.27 3.37
N GLN A 47 32.52 -23.28 3.05
CA GLN A 47 33.22 -22.44 4.03
C GLN A 47 32.48 -21.12 4.31
N TRP A 48 32.34 -20.78 5.59
CA TRP A 48 31.62 -19.60 6.07
C TRP A 48 32.44 -18.83 7.11
N ASN A 49 32.43 -17.50 6.98
CA ASN A 49 32.98 -16.53 7.93
C ASN A 49 32.12 -15.25 7.83
N ASP A 50 32.38 -14.24 8.67
CA ASP A 50 31.59 -13.00 8.70
C ASP A 50 31.48 -12.33 7.32
N VAL A 51 32.57 -12.32 6.53
CA VAL A 51 32.60 -11.72 5.18
C VAL A 51 31.70 -12.51 4.22
N ALA A 52 31.83 -13.84 4.19
CA ALA A 52 31.00 -14.71 3.37
C ALA A 52 29.51 -14.61 3.75
N LEU A 53 29.19 -14.52 5.04
CA LEU A 53 27.82 -14.36 5.52
C LEU A 53 27.21 -13.04 5.04
N ILE A 54 27.95 -11.93 5.16
CA ILE A 54 27.53 -10.60 4.68
C ILE A 54 27.31 -10.63 3.16
N ASP A 55 28.21 -11.27 2.40
CA ASP A 55 28.14 -11.29 0.93
C ASP A 55 27.05 -12.19 0.38
N GLU A 56 26.88 -13.42 0.90
CA GLU A 56 25.78 -14.27 0.48
C GLU A 56 24.43 -13.70 0.94
N THR A 57 24.35 -13.05 2.12
CA THR A 57 23.16 -12.29 2.55
C THR A 57 22.85 -11.15 1.58
N ARG A 58 23.85 -10.35 1.20
CA ARG A 58 23.70 -9.26 0.24
C ARG A 58 23.23 -9.75 -1.13
N LYS A 59 23.82 -10.82 -1.66
CA LYS A 59 23.38 -11.47 -2.92
C LYS A 59 21.95 -11.99 -2.81
N TRP A 60 21.59 -12.59 -1.68
CA TRP A 60 20.27 -13.16 -1.43
C TRP A 60 19.18 -12.08 -1.28
N GLN A 61 19.47 -11.00 -0.55
CA GLN A 61 18.60 -9.82 -0.46
C GLN A 61 18.42 -9.18 -1.84
N ALA A 62 19.53 -8.99 -2.58
CA ALA A 62 19.51 -8.42 -3.92
C ALA A 62 18.64 -9.23 -4.87
N ARG A 63 18.80 -10.56 -4.97
CA ARG A 63 17.94 -11.41 -5.82
C ARG A 63 16.48 -11.45 -5.38
N THR A 64 16.19 -11.17 -4.11
CA THR A 64 14.83 -11.20 -3.54
C THR A 64 14.12 -9.85 -3.65
N GLY A 65 14.81 -8.79 -4.09
CA GLY A 65 14.26 -7.43 -4.14
C GLY A 65 14.15 -6.76 -2.76
N LEU A 66 14.92 -7.24 -1.77
CA LEU A 66 15.09 -6.60 -0.46
C LEU A 66 16.19 -5.54 -0.51
N ASN A 67 16.43 -4.84 0.62
CA ASN A 67 17.59 -3.96 0.75
C ASN A 67 18.85 -4.83 0.81
N ALA A 68 19.82 -4.62 -0.08
CA ALA A 68 21.01 -5.46 -0.21
C ALA A 68 22.17 -4.93 0.66
N ASP A 69 21.96 -4.89 1.98
CA ASP A 69 22.95 -4.40 2.95
C ASP A 69 23.88 -5.49 3.50
N GLY A 70 23.50 -6.76 3.39
CA GLY A 70 24.23 -7.90 3.97
C GLY A 70 23.97 -8.13 5.45
N ILE A 71 22.89 -7.55 6.00
CA ILE A 71 22.50 -7.69 7.41
C ILE A 71 21.25 -8.57 7.52
N ILE A 72 21.30 -9.61 8.34
CA ILE A 72 20.14 -10.48 8.63
C ILE A 72 19.29 -9.82 9.72
N ASP A 73 18.65 -8.71 9.33
CA ASP A 73 17.71 -7.96 10.15
C ASP A 73 16.38 -8.74 10.36
N PRO A 74 15.46 -8.28 11.24
CA PRO A 74 14.20 -8.99 11.52
C PRO A 74 13.36 -9.29 10.27
N ARG A 75 13.47 -8.45 9.23
CA ARG A 75 12.76 -8.62 7.96
C ARG A 75 13.43 -9.69 7.09
N THR A 76 14.75 -9.62 6.92
CA THR A 76 15.55 -10.60 6.17
C THR A 76 15.43 -11.97 6.82
N TRP A 77 15.50 -12.05 8.16
CA TRP A 77 15.31 -13.30 8.91
C TRP A 77 13.93 -13.94 8.69
N TRP A 78 12.86 -13.13 8.67
CA TRP A 78 11.53 -13.64 8.34
C TRP A 78 11.48 -14.25 6.93
N PHE A 79 11.95 -13.52 5.90
CA PHE A 79 11.93 -14.03 4.55
C PHE A 79 12.83 -15.27 4.37
N LEU A 80 13.96 -15.38 5.09
CA LEU A 80 14.80 -16.58 5.08
C LEU A 80 14.03 -17.79 5.59
N ARG A 81 13.37 -17.70 6.75
CA ARG A 81 12.55 -18.81 7.29
C ARG A 81 11.41 -19.23 6.36
N VAL A 82 10.73 -18.26 5.74
CA VAL A 82 9.68 -18.55 4.73
C VAL A 82 10.27 -19.22 3.50
N ALA A 83 11.44 -18.77 3.02
CA ALA A 83 12.13 -19.39 1.87
C ALA A 83 12.71 -20.77 2.17
N ALA A 84 13.05 -21.05 3.42
CA ALA A 84 13.44 -22.37 3.90
C ALA A 84 12.24 -23.31 4.13
N GLY A 85 11.03 -22.75 4.29
CA GLY A 85 9.80 -23.48 4.59
C GLY A 85 9.58 -23.77 6.07
N THR A 86 10.43 -23.24 6.97
CA THR A 86 10.32 -23.46 8.43
C THR A 86 9.23 -22.61 9.09
N VAL A 87 8.75 -21.57 8.40
CA VAL A 87 7.53 -20.86 8.77
C VAL A 87 6.67 -20.60 7.52
N LYS A 88 5.36 -20.51 7.70
CA LYS A 88 4.41 -20.15 6.65
C LYS A 88 4.05 -18.67 6.78
N ASP A 89 4.12 -17.93 5.67
CA ASP A 89 3.71 -16.51 5.64
C ASP A 89 2.21 -16.40 5.31
N PRO A 90 1.34 -15.98 6.25
CA PRO A 90 -0.11 -15.90 6.01
C PRO A 90 -0.49 -14.84 4.96
N ALA A 91 0.43 -13.95 4.57
CA ALA A 91 0.22 -13.06 3.44
C ALA A 91 0.31 -13.80 2.08
N ILE A 92 0.81 -15.04 2.02
CA ILE A 92 0.82 -15.89 0.82
C ILE A 92 -0.43 -16.78 0.83
N SER A 93 -1.59 -16.14 0.77
CA SER A 93 -2.92 -16.76 0.96
C SER A 93 -3.87 -16.56 -0.21
N SER A 94 -3.57 -15.66 -1.16
CA SER A 94 -4.42 -15.44 -2.33
C SER A 94 -4.09 -16.47 -3.42
N ARG A 95 -5.05 -17.33 -3.75
CA ARG A 95 -4.95 -18.27 -4.88
C ARG A 95 -5.48 -17.61 -6.16
N LEU A 96 -4.73 -17.73 -7.26
CA LEU A 96 -5.24 -17.37 -8.58
C LEU A 96 -6.35 -18.35 -9.01
N PRO A 97 -7.50 -17.88 -9.55
CA PRO A 97 -8.50 -18.74 -10.18
C PRO A 97 -7.94 -19.59 -11.34
N GLY A 98 -8.67 -20.62 -11.77
CA GLY A 98 -8.28 -21.45 -12.92
C GLY A 98 -8.22 -20.68 -14.25
N SER A 99 -9.04 -19.65 -14.38
CA SER A 99 -9.07 -18.74 -15.52
C SER A 99 -9.69 -17.40 -15.09
N GLY A 100 -9.62 -16.40 -15.97
CA GLY A 100 -10.29 -15.12 -15.78
C GLY A 100 -10.09 -14.18 -16.97
N PRO A 101 -10.43 -12.90 -16.83
CA PRO A 101 -10.25 -11.90 -17.88
C PRO A 101 -8.79 -11.85 -18.36
N GLY A 102 -8.55 -12.39 -19.55
CA GLY A 102 -7.24 -12.40 -20.19
C GLY A 102 -6.20 -13.39 -19.67
N PHE A 103 -6.56 -14.35 -18.82
CA PHE A 103 -5.65 -15.43 -18.43
C PHE A 103 -6.31 -16.80 -18.28
N TYR A 104 -5.50 -17.84 -18.36
CA TYR A 104 -5.80 -19.21 -17.94
C TYR A 104 -4.60 -19.77 -17.17
N ALA A 105 -4.82 -20.74 -16.29
CA ALA A 105 -3.76 -21.37 -15.52
C ALA A 105 -3.53 -22.82 -15.99
N TYR A 106 -2.28 -23.19 -16.27
CA TYR A 106 -1.90 -24.54 -16.73
C TYR A 106 -1.15 -25.37 -15.66
N ARG A 107 -1.10 -24.87 -14.41
CA ARG A 107 -0.47 -25.55 -13.27
C ARG A 107 -1.48 -25.89 -12.16
N PRO A 108 -1.22 -26.92 -11.33
CA PRO A 108 -2.13 -27.35 -10.27
C PRO A 108 -2.52 -26.21 -9.30
N PRO A 109 -3.74 -26.22 -8.73
CA PRO A 109 -4.22 -25.16 -7.83
C PRO A 109 -3.29 -24.84 -6.64
N HIS A 110 -2.60 -25.85 -6.10
CA HIS A 110 -1.73 -25.69 -4.93
C HIS A 110 -0.43 -24.92 -5.22
N ARG A 111 -0.03 -24.76 -6.50
CA ARG A 111 1.17 -24.00 -6.93
C ARG A 111 0.86 -22.55 -7.32
N ARG A 112 -0.40 -22.12 -7.17
CA ARG A 112 -0.94 -20.84 -7.67
C ARG A 112 -1.36 -19.88 -6.56
N PHE A 113 -0.76 -20.02 -5.37
CA PHE A 113 -0.88 -19.04 -4.31
C PHE A 113 0.16 -17.95 -4.48
N GLY A 114 -0.15 -16.74 -4.03
CA GLY A 114 0.76 -15.61 -4.00
C GLY A 114 0.29 -14.57 -2.98
N ARG A 115 1.03 -13.47 -2.89
CA ARG A 115 0.58 -12.32 -2.10
C ARG A 115 -0.60 -11.61 -2.80
N PRO A 116 -1.57 -11.03 -2.07
CA PRO A 116 -2.70 -10.32 -2.67
C PRO A 116 -2.29 -9.28 -3.72
N GLU A 117 -1.19 -8.55 -3.50
CA GLU A 117 -0.66 -7.59 -4.46
C GLU A 117 -0.08 -8.21 -5.74
N VAL A 118 0.43 -9.46 -5.68
CA VAL A 118 0.97 -10.19 -6.84
C VAL A 118 -0.18 -10.77 -7.67
N ILE A 119 -1.16 -11.38 -7.02
CA ILE A 119 -2.38 -11.86 -7.69
C ILE A 119 -3.12 -10.69 -8.35
N ARG A 120 -3.25 -9.54 -7.66
CA ARG A 120 -3.84 -8.33 -8.23
C ARG A 120 -3.03 -7.77 -9.41
N ALA A 121 -1.70 -7.75 -9.32
CA ALA A 121 -0.86 -7.29 -10.43
C ALA A 121 -1.06 -8.17 -11.67
N LEU A 122 -1.06 -9.49 -11.48
CA LEU A 122 -1.31 -10.46 -12.55
C LEU A 122 -2.71 -10.31 -13.17
N GLN A 123 -3.76 -10.13 -12.36
CA GLN A 123 -5.13 -9.89 -12.84
C GLN A 123 -5.24 -8.59 -13.65
N VAL A 124 -4.55 -7.51 -13.24
CA VAL A 124 -4.51 -6.24 -13.98
C VAL A 124 -3.74 -6.39 -15.31
N ILE A 125 -2.61 -7.08 -15.30
CA ILE A 125 -1.84 -7.40 -16.52
C ILE A 125 -2.72 -8.20 -17.50
N ALA A 126 -3.39 -9.24 -17.03
CA ALA A 126 -4.26 -10.09 -17.84
C ALA A 126 -5.49 -9.36 -18.40
N ALA A 127 -6.22 -8.62 -17.57
CA ALA A 127 -7.39 -7.86 -18.02
C ALA A 127 -7.00 -6.79 -19.06
N GLY A 128 -5.88 -6.09 -18.83
CA GLY A 128 -5.31 -5.15 -19.80
C GLY A 128 -4.88 -5.83 -21.10
N TRP A 129 -4.25 -7.01 -21.01
CA TRP A 129 -3.87 -7.81 -22.18
C TRP A 129 -5.08 -8.17 -23.04
N ARG A 130 -6.17 -8.69 -22.45
CA ARG A 130 -7.36 -9.06 -23.22
C ARG A 130 -8.07 -7.85 -23.85
N ARG A 131 -8.06 -6.70 -23.18
CA ARG A 131 -8.66 -5.46 -23.69
C ARG A 131 -7.91 -4.97 -24.94
N ASP A 132 -6.59 -5.03 -24.92
CA ASP A 132 -5.74 -4.45 -25.97
C ASP A 132 -5.43 -5.46 -27.09
N HIS A 133 -5.58 -6.75 -26.80
CA HIS A 133 -5.31 -7.87 -27.72
C HIS A 133 -6.51 -8.85 -27.79
N PRO A 134 -7.74 -8.40 -28.12
CA PRO A 134 -8.96 -9.21 -28.01
C PRO A 134 -9.01 -10.43 -28.94
N ARG A 135 -8.20 -10.42 -30.02
CA ARG A 135 -8.07 -11.51 -31.02
C ARG A 135 -6.90 -12.47 -30.74
N TRP A 136 -6.07 -12.22 -29.74
CA TRP A 136 -4.91 -13.05 -29.41
C TRP A 136 -5.15 -13.92 -28.16
N PRO A 137 -4.37 -15.00 -27.97
CA PRO A 137 -4.49 -15.88 -26.81
C PRO A 137 -4.46 -15.13 -25.47
N ARG A 138 -5.20 -15.66 -24.48
CA ARG A 138 -5.03 -15.22 -23.09
C ARG A 138 -3.64 -15.59 -22.58
N ILE A 139 -3.19 -14.91 -21.53
CA ILE A 139 -1.93 -15.22 -20.85
C ILE A 139 -2.03 -16.58 -20.17
N GLY A 140 -1.14 -17.51 -20.51
CA GLY A 140 -0.98 -18.76 -19.77
C GLY A 140 -0.13 -18.57 -18.52
N VAL A 141 -0.72 -18.80 -17.34
CA VAL A 141 -0.06 -18.65 -16.04
C VAL A 141 0.39 -20.00 -15.49
N GLY A 142 1.67 -20.06 -15.15
CA GLY A 142 2.34 -21.20 -14.55
C GLY A 142 2.36 -21.15 -13.02
N ASP A 143 3.55 -21.30 -12.47
CA ASP A 143 3.77 -21.44 -11.03
C ASP A 143 3.95 -20.07 -10.35
N ILE A 144 3.46 -19.95 -9.12
CA ILE A 144 3.50 -18.71 -8.32
C ILE A 144 4.20 -18.98 -6.99
N SER A 145 3.50 -19.68 -6.08
CA SER A 145 4.04 -20.30 -4.86
C SER A 145 3.05 -21.32 -4.28
N LEU A 146 3.50 -22.07 -3.27
CA LEU A 146 2.60 -22.79 -2.36
C LEU A 146 1.87 -21.81 -1.43
N GLN A 147 0.76 -22.25 -0.84
CA GLN A 147 0.12 -21.52 0.25
C GLN A 147 1.09 -21.39 1.43
N GLY A 148 1.24 -20.18 1.96
CA GLY A 148 2.23 -19.85 2.98
C GLY A 148 3.69 -19.86 2.51
N GLY A 149 3.99 -20.16 1.25
CA GLY A 149 5.35 -20.23 0.72
C GLY A 149 6.12 -21.51 1.08
N GLY A 150 7.45 -21.43 0.97
CA GLY A 150 8.38 -22.57 1.13
C GLY A 150 8.87 -23.16 -0.20
N PRO A 151 9.76 -24.17 -0.16
CA PRO A 151 10.30 -24.83 -1.34
C PRO A 151 9.24 -25.42 -2.27
N ILE A 152 9.52 -25.41 -3.58
CA ILE A 152 8.70 -26.08 -4.60
C ILE A 152 9.60 -27.05 -5.37
N PRO A 153 9.19 -28.33 -5.55
CA PRO A 153 9.95 -29.30 -6.34
C PRO A 153 10.27 -28.77 -7.73
N GLY A 154 11.57 -28.75 -8.06
CA GLY A 154 12.11 -28.25 -9.33
C GLY A 154 12.43 -26.74 -9.40
N HIS A 155 12.17 -25.95 -8.36
CA HIS A 155 12.36 -24.48 -8.38
C HIS A 155 13.26 -23.96 -7.23
N ASP A 156 14.27 -23.16 -7.61
CA ASP A 156 15.11 -22.40 -6.66
C ASP A 156 14.40 -21.13 -6.13
N SER A 157 13.38 -20.67 -6.85
CA SER A 157 12.54 -19.50 -6.63
C SER A 157 11.12 -19.91 -6.15
N HIS A 158 10.11 -19.04 -6.30
CA HIS A 158 8.69 -19.27 -5.96
C HIS A 158 8.37 -19.49 -4.48
N ARG A 159 9.33 -19.28 -3.57
CA ARG A 159 9.15 -19.62 -2.16
C ARG A 159 8.43 -18.54 -1.33
N LEU A 160 8.25 -17.35 -1.88
CA LEU A 160 7.86 -16.14 -1.14
C LEU A 160 6.55 -15.48 -1.61
N GLY A 161 5.84 -16.10 -2.57
CA GLY A 161 4.61 -15.56 -3.16
C GLY A 161 4.84 -14.26 -3.95
N LEU A 162 6.04 -14.11 -4.53
CA LEU A 162 6.56 -12.93 -5.24
C LEU A 162 7.00 -13.24 -6.67
N ASP A 163 7.00 -14.50 -7.06
CA ASP A 163 7.38 -14.98 -8.39
C ASP A 163 6.14 -15.43 -9.16
N VAL A 164 6.17 -15.32 -10.50
CA VAL A 164 5.13 -15.83 -11.40
C VAL A 164 5.78 -16.28 -12.70
N ASP A 165 5.54 -17.52 -13.13
CA ASP A 165 5.85 -17.97 -14.49
C ASP A 165 4.70 -17.64 -15.44
N LEU A 166 5.00 -17.03 -16.59
CA LEU A 166 4.06 -16.85 -17.71
C LEU A 166 4.59 -17.51 -18.98
N LEU A 167 3.69 -18.04 -19.81
CA LEU A 167 4.07 -18.50 -21.16
C LEU A 167 4.32 -17.29 -22.09
N PRO A 168 5.33 -17.36 -22.97
CA PRO A 168 5.52 -16.37 -24.02
C PRO A 168 4.37 -16.46 -25.03
N ALA A 169 3.98 -15.32 -25.58
CA ALA A 169 2.82 -15.21 -26.45
C ALA A 169 3.03 -15.96 -27.77
N ARG A 170 1.95 -16.56 -28.28
CA ARG A 170 1.94 -17.30 -29.54
C ARG A 170 1.30 -16.48 -30.66
N LYS A 171 1.79 -16.65 -31.90
CA LYS A 171 1.25 -16.01 -33.13
C LYS A 171 0.25 -16.88 -33.90
N ASP A 172 -0.01 -18.11 -33.45
CA ASP A 172 -0.94 -19.04 -34.12
C ASP A 172 -2.38 -18.96 -33.60
N GLY A 173 -2.70 -17.93 -32.80
CA GLY A 173 -4.05 -17.73 -32.26
C GLY A 173 -4.47 -18.70 -31.15
N ARG A 174 -3.65 -19.70 -30.80
CA ARG A 174 -3.99 -20.75 -29.82
C ARG A 174 -3.39 -20.52 -28.44
N GLU A 175 -4.14 -20.93 -27.42
CA GLU A 175 -3.62 -21.11 -26.06
C GLU A 175 -2.81 -22.41 -25.98
N GLY A 176 -1.67 -22.37 -25.28
CA GLY A 176 -0.79 -23.53 -25.17
C GLY A 176 0.63 -23.15 -24.82
N LYS A 177 1.44 -24.13 -24.41
CA LYS A 177 2.87 -23.94 -24.15
C LYS A 177 3.61 -23.66 -25.45
N THR A 178 4.71 -22.91 -25.34
CA THR A 178 5.69 -22.72 -26.40
C THR A 178 6.95 -23.44 -25.95
N ALA A 179 7.46 -24.41 -26.72
CA ALA A 179 8.57 -25.26 -26.26
C ALA A 179 9.89 -24.51 -26.08
N SER A 180 10.09 -23.42 -26.84
CA SER A 180 11.13 -22.41 -26.58
C SER A 180 10.86 -21.13 -27.38
N ASN A 181 11.62 -20.07 -27.12
CA ASN A 181 11.72 -18.86 -27.95
C ASN A 181 12.21 -19.10 -29.40
N ARG A 182 12.46 -20.35 -29.80
CA ARG A 182 12.74 -20.77 -31.19
C ARG A 182 11.55 -21.50 -31.85
N SER A 183 10.49 -21.83 -31.11
CA SER A 183 9.33 -22.54 -31.67
C SER A 183 8.64 -21.74 -32.77
N ALA A 184 8.22 -22.39 -33.85
CA ALA A 184 7.55 -21.73 -34.98
C ALA A 184 6.28 -20.93 -34.60
N THR A 185 5.61 -21.30 -33.50
CA THR A 185 4.41 -20.64 -32.97
C THR A 185 4.71 -19.44 -32.04
N TYR A 186 5.96 -19.22 -31.65
CA TYR A 186 6.38 -18.11 -30.79
C TYR A 186 6.17 -16.75 -31.48
N SER A 187 5.70 -15.77 -30.71
CA SER A 187 5.58 -14.37 -31.14
C SER A 187 6.47 -13.46 -30.29
N ARG A 188 7.63 -13.08 -30.84
CA ARG A 188 8.53 -12.08 -30.24
C ARG A 188 7.82 -10.75 -30.01
N ARG A 189 7.08 -10.26 -31.01
CA ARG A 189 6.34 -9.00 -30.93
C ARG A 189 5.33 -9.01 -29.77
N LEU A 190 4.42 -9.99 -29.73
CA LEU A 190 3.41 -10.09 -28.67
C LEU A 190 4.05 -10.32 -27.30
N THR A 191 5.20 -11.02 -27.24
CA THR A 191 5.94 -11.22 -25.99
C THR A 191 6.61 -9.93 -25.50
N GLN A 192 7.08 -9.05 -26.39
CA GLN A 192 7.52 -7.71 -26.01
C GLN A 192 6.36 -6.86 -25.47
N GLU A 193 5.22 -6.84 -26.17
CA GLU A 193 4.01 -6.13 -25.74
C GLU A 193 3.52 -6.62 -24.34
N LEU A 194 3.67 -7.93 -24.06
CA LEU A 194 3.40 -8.52 -22.75
C LEU A 194 4.42 -8.06 -21.69
N VAL A 195 5.73 -8.07 -21.99
CA VAL A 195 6.79 -7.59 -21.09
C VAL A 195 6.60 -6.11 -20.73
N ASP A 196 6.30 -5.27 -21.71
CA ASP A 196 6.06 -3.84 -21.52
C ASP A 196 4.85 -3.63 -20.59
N ARG A 197 3.78 -4.41 -20.76
CA ARG A 197 2.61 -4.41 -19.86
C ARG A 197 2.93 -4.89 -18.44
N ILE A 198 3.77 -5.92 -18.30
CA ILE A 198 4.20 -6.41 -16.98
C ILE A 198 4.94 -5.31 -16.21
N HIS A 199 5.83 -4.56 -16.87
CA HIS A 199 6.49 -3.39 -16.26
C HIS A 199 5.51 -2.24 -15.98
N ALA A 200 4.54 -1.99 -16.86
CA ALA A 200 3.57 -0.91 -16.74
C ALA A 200 2.39 -1.20 -15.77
N ASN A 201 2.34 -2.35 -15.09
CA ASN A 201 1.15 -2.85 -14.37
C ASN A 201 0.56 -1.93 -13.28
N GLY A 202 1.34 -0.99 -12.74
CA GLY A 202 0.88 0.01 -11.76
C GLY A 202 0.49 -0.50 -10.35
N VAL A 203 0.42 -1.81 -10.12
CA VAL A 203 0.03 -2.43 -8.84
C VAL A 203 1.24 -2.74 -7.95
N LEU A 204 2.28 -3.32 -8.55
CA LEU A 204 3.47 -3.79 -7.85
C LEU A 204 4.70 -3.69 -8.75
N GLN A 205 5.80 -3.17 -8.21
CA GLN A 205 7.03 -2.97 -8.99
C GLN A 205 7.67 -4.31 -9.35
N VAL A 206 7.94 -4.50 -10.64
CA VAL A 206 8.76 -5.61 -11.15
C VAL A 206 10.20 -5.44 -10.64
N HIS A 207 10.76 -6.50 -10.09
CA HIS A 207 12.16 -6.55 -9.68
C HIS A 207 13.06 -6.96 -10.85
N PHE A 208 12.67 -8.02 -11.57
CA PHE A 208 13.22 -8.47 -12.84
C PHE A 208 12.22 -9.39 -13.54
N ILE A 209 12.50 -9.67 -14.81
CA ILE A 209 11.90 -10.76 -15.58
C ILE A 209 13.07 -11.55 -16.17
N TYR A 210 13.06 -12.89 -16.07
CA TYR A 210 13.99 -13.74 -16.84
C TYR A 210 13.30 -14.29 -18.08
N PHE A 211 13.95 -14.15 -19.23
CA PHE A 211 13.55 -14.77 -20.50
C PHE A 211 14.74 -14.74 -21.47
N ASN A 212 14.95 -15.81 -22.25
CA ASN A 212 16.19 -16.01 -23.00
C ASN A 212 16.19 -15.53 -24.46
N ASP A 213 15.17 -14.81 -24.92
CA ASP A 213 15.22 -14.13 -26.22
C ASP A 213 16.02 -12.83 -26.12
N PRO A 214 17.23 -12.73 -26.72
CA PRO A 214 18.09 -11.56 -26.57
C PRO A 214 17.52 -10.29 -27.20
N HIS A 215 16.51 -10.40 -28.07
CA HIS A 215 15.86 -9.27 -28.72
C HIS A 215 14.68 -8.70 -27.90
N ILE A 216 14.29 -9.35 -26.79
CA ILE A 216 13.27 -8.80 -25.89
C ILE A 216 13.95 -7.82 -24.91
N ARG A 217 13.42 -6.60 -24.85
CA ARG A 217 13.88 -5.54 -23.94
C ARG A 217 13.16 -5.67 -22.60
N GLY A 218 13.84 -5.30 -21.51
CA GLY A 218 13.26 -5.31 -20.16
C GLY A 218 13.29 -6.67 -19.44
N VAL A 219 13.95 -7.67 -20.03
CA VAL A 219 14.22 -8.99 -19.41
C VAL A 219 15.71 -9.17 -19.12
N ARG A 220 16.06 -10.29 -18.49
CA ARG A 220 17.42 -10.78 -18.27
C ARG A 220 17.51 -12.22 -18.74
N GLN A 221 18.65 -12.67 -19.25
CA GLN A 221 18.84 -14.07 -19.58
C GLN A 221 19.22 -14.88 -18.32
N SER A 222 18.81 -16.15 -18.26
CA SER A 222 19.12 -17.08 -17.17
C SER A 222 18.91 -18.54 -17.62
N LYS A 223 19.69 -19.49 -17.08
CA LYS A 223 19.63 -20.92 -17.46
C LYS A 223 18.19 -21.44 -17.38
N LYS A 224 17.75 -22.24 -18.36
CA LYS A 224 16.39 -22.80 -18.55
C LYS A 224 15.26 -21.86 -18.99
N HIS A 225 15.39 -20.52 -18.93
CA HIS A 225 14.28 -19.58 -19.18
C HIS A 225 13.97 -19.33 -20.67
N GLY A 226 13.91 -20.38 -21.49
CA GLY A 226 13.64 -20.31 -22.93
C GLY A 226 12.15 -20.43 -23.29
N ASP A 227 11.35 -21.05 -22.44
CA ASP A 227 9.96 -21.48 -22.68
C ASP A 227 8.92 -20.75 -21.79
N HIS A 228 9.39 -19.96 -20.81
CA HIS A 228 8.57 -19.16 -19.90
C HIS A 228 9.28 -17.86 -19.50
N LEU A 229 8.49 -16.84 -19.17
CA LEU A 229 8.94 -15.62 -18.51
C LEU A 229 8.83 -15.83 -16.99
N HIS A 230 9.95 -15.94 -16.28
CA HIS A 230 9.96 -15.89 -14.81
C HIS A 230 9.92 -14.43 -14.37
N ILE A 231 8.82 -13.99 -13.77
CA ILE A 231 8.68 -12.63 -13.23
C ILE A 231 8.94 -12.67 -11.72
N ARG A 232 9.79 -11.77 -11.20
CA ARG A 232 9.86 -11.47 -9.77
C ARG A 232 9.37 -10.07 -9.50
N PHE A 233 8.45 -9.91 -8.56
CA PHE A 233 8.04 -8.62 -8.02
C PHE A 233 8.86 -8.22 -6.79
N ARG A 234 9.03 -6.92 -6.54
CA ARG A 234 9.64 -6.44 -5.30
C ARG A 234 8.64 -6.59 -4.13
N PRO A 235 9.05 -7.21 -2.99
CA PRO A 235 8.21 -7.24 -1.81
C PRO A 235 7.92 -5.83 -1.28
N ARG A 236 6.65 -5.55 -0.94
CA ARG A 236 6.27 -4.31 -0.26
C ARG A 236 7.13 -4.11 1.00
N ARG A 237 7.50 -2.87 1.32
CA ARG A 237 8.30 -2.56 2.52
C ARG A 237 7.68 -3.06 3.83
N THR A 238 6.36 -3.26 3.84
CA THR A 238 5.57 -3.80 4.97
C THR A 238 5.50 -5.33 5.02
N ALA A 239 6.01 -6.05 4.01
CA ALA A 239 6.12 -7.50 4.06
C ALA A 239 7.33 -7.89 4.94
N GLY A 240 7.10 -8.78 5.89
CA GLY A 240 7.97 -9.10 7.02
C GLY A 240 7.19 -9.90 8.07
N PRO A 241 7.74 -10.14 9.27
CA PRO A 241 7.07 -10.91 10.29
C PRO A 241 5.77 -10.22 10.76
N PRO A 242 4.74 -10.98 11.18
CA PRO A 242 3.64 -10.43 11.97
C PRO A 242 4.20 -9.68 13.18
N ALA A 243 3.54 -8.60 13.59
CA ALA A 243 3.97 -7.85 14.77
C ALA A 243 3.90 -8.75 16.01
N ALA A 244 5.05 -9.22 16.48
CA ALA A 244 5.12 -10.04 17.69
C ALA A 244 4.63 -9.20 18.89
N ALA A 245 3.70 -9.76 19.65
CA ALA A 245 3.33 -9.20 20.95
C ALA A 245 4.56 -9.27 21.86
N ARG A 246 5.14 -8.11 22.19
CA ARG A 246 6.30 -8.04 23.10
C ARG A 246 5.80 -8.22 24.54
N PRO A 247 6.46 -9.05 25.38
CA PRO A 247 6.09 -9.18 26.77
C PRO A 247 6.30 -7.85 27.50
N HIS A 248 5.32 -7.46 28.33
CA HIS A 248 5.45 -6.27 29.16
C HIS A 248 6.45 -6.52 30.29
N ARG A 249 7.55 -5.76 30.33
CA ARG A 249 8.28 -5.53 31.58
C ARG A 249 7.35 -4.77 32.53
N THR A 250 6.99 -5.41 33.63
CA THR A 250 6.31 -4.78 34.75
C THR A 250 7.25 -3.80 35.43
N ALA A 251 6.76 -2.58 35.66
CA ALA A 251 7.35 -1.61 36.57
C ALA A 251 6.26 -1.25 37.59
N VAL A 252 6.58 -1.43 38.87
CA VAL A 252 5.64 -1.21 39.98
C VAL A 252 5.49 0.29 40.23
N PRO A 253 4.27 0.87 40.31
CA PRO A 253 4.08 2.24 40.77
C PRO A 253 4.08 2.31 42.30
N ARG A 254 4.78 3.28 42.88
CA ARG A 254 4.64 3.64 44.30
C ARG A 254 3.31 4.36 44.52
N THR A 255 2.65 3.99 45.62
CA THR A 255 1.38 4.55 46.09
C THR A 255 1.58 5.94 46.70
N THR A 256 0.61 6.83 46.46
CA THR A 256 0.21 7.86 47.45
C THR A 256 -1.27 8.15 47.25
N ALA A 257 -2.02 8.11 48.36
CA ALA A 257 -3.47 8.36 48.41
C ALA A 257 -3.75 9.48 49.41
N ILE A 258 -4.87 10.20 49.24
CA ILE A 258 -5.61 11.02 50.23
C ILE A 258 -6.85 11.61 49.49
N PRO A 259 -8.00 11.86 50.17
CA PRO A 259 -9.17 11.05 49.85
C PRO A 259 -10.40 11.81 49.31
N LEU A 260 -11.49 11.06 49.15
CA LEU A 260 -12.78 11.44 48.58
C LEU A 260 -13.69 12.13 49.61
N VAL A 261 -14.36 13.22 49.22
CA VAL A 261 -15.66 13.63 49.79
C VAL A 261 -16.63 13.88 48.64
N ALA A 262 -17.87 13.43 48.79
CA ALA A 262 -18.84 13.32 47.70
C ALA A 262 -20.02 14.30 47.85
N ALA A 263 -20.48 14.84 46.71
CA ALA A 263 -21.85 15.32 46.55
C ALA A 263 -22.30 15.21 45.07
N ARG A 264 -23.52 14.70 44.87
CA ARG A 264 -24.33 14.60 43.63
C ARG A 264 -25.81 14.72 44.07
N PRO A 265 -26.81 14.96 43.18
CA PRO A 265 -26.84 14.83 41.71
C PRO A 265 -27.22 16.20 41.05
N ARG A 266 -27.87 16.38 39.88
CA ARG A 266 -28.45 15.48 38.84
C ARG A 266 -28.53 16.21 37.47
N THR A 267 -28.67 15.42 36.39
CA THR A 267 -29.09 15.77 35.00
C THR A 267 -28.08 16.43 34.04
N PRO A 268 -28.21 16.17 32.71
CA PRO A 268 -28.61 14.93 32.03
C PRO A 268 -27.44 14.28 31.28
N HIS A 269 -27.67 13.10 30.70
CA HIS A 269 -26.60 12.24 30.15
C HIS A 269 -25.84 12.84 28.96
N VAL A 270 -24.60 13.27 29.19
CA VAL A 270 -23.54 13.17 28.16
C VAL A 270 -23.07 11.72 28.13
N THR A 271 -23.27 11.04 27.00
CA THR A 271 -22.89 9.64 26.82
C THR A 271 -21.40 9.45 27.11
N ALA A 272 -21.08 8.52 28.02
CA ALA A 272 -19.73 8.34 28.54
C ALA A 272 -18.70 8.09 27.42
N ILE A 273 -17.67 8.92 27.37
CA ILE A 273 -16.50 8.70 26.52
C ILE A 273 -15.75 7.49 27.06
N SER A 274 -15.78 6.36 26.33
CA SER A 274 -15.19 5.10 26.77
C SER A 274 -13.69 5.26 27.09
N PRO A 275 -13.18 4.63 28.17
CA PRO A 275 -11.77 4.67 28.50
C PRO A 275 -10.90 4.10 27.37
N SER A 276 -9.80 4.79 27.11
CA SER A 276 -8.77 4.43 26.14
C SER A 276 -8.14 3.05 26.45
N THR A 277 -8.69 1.97 25.88
CA THR A 277 -8.08 0.64 26.01
C THR A 277 -6.70 0.59 25.31
N LYS A 278 -5.77 -0.22 25.86
CA LYS A 278 -4.48 -0.53 25.20
C LYS A 278 -4.65 -1.34 23.91
N HIS A 279 -5.80 -2.02 23.79
CA HIS A 279 -6.21 -2.79 22.62
C HIS A 279 -6.55 -1.87 21.44
N GLY A 280 -6.74 -2.45 20.25
CA GLY A 280 -7.20 -1.68 19.09
C GLY A 280 -8.61 -1.10 19.30
N PRO A 281 -9.06 -0.20 18.40
CA PRO A 281 -10.42 0.34 18.50
C PRO A 281 -11.45 -0.81 18.53
N SER A 282 -12.43 -0.70 19.43
CA SER A 282 -13.44 -1.74 19.68
C SER A 282 -14.80 -1.43 19.02
N GLY A 283 -15.39 -2.48 18.44
CA GLY A 283 -16.73 -2.43 17.86
C GLY A 283 -17.85 -2.54 18.92
N PRO A 284 -19.12 -2.67 18.49
CA PRO A 284 -19.57 -2.72 17.09
C PRO A 284 -19.39 -1.38 16.37
N TYR A 285 -19.40 -1.42 15.04
CA TYR A 285 -19.34 -0.25 14.16
C TYR A 285 -20.53 -0.25 13.21
N GLY A 286 -20.90 0.93 12.74
CA GLY A 286 -22.00 1.10 11.79
C GLY A 286 -21.64 0.67 10.37
N ARG A 287 -22.62 0.84 9.49
CA ARG A 287 -22.49 0.68 8.05
C ARG A 287 -22.51 2.05 7.38
N LEU A 288 -21.62 2.27 6.43
CA LEU A 288 -21.77 3.35 5.47
C LEU A 288 -22.72 2.90 4.37
N VAL A 289 -23.82 3.61 4.19
CA VAL A 289 -24.82 3.36 3.15
C VAL A 289 -24.93 4.56 2.22
N ALA A 290 -25.28 4.33 0.95
CA ALA A 290 -25.68 5.40 0.05
C ALA A 290 -26.74 4.94 -0.96
N SER A 291 -27.65 5.84 -1.32
CA SER A 291 -28.75 5.57 -2.26
C SER A 291 -28.63 6.43 -3.52
N ARG A 292 -28.84 5.80 -4.68
CA ARG A 292 -28.77 6.41 -6.01
C ARG A 292 -29.92 5.90 -6.89
N PRO A 293 -31.13 6.47 -6.74
CA PRO A 293 -32.27 6.14 -7.59
C PRO A 293 -31.90 6.19 -9.08
N GLY A 294 -32.36 5.20 -9.87
CA GLY A 294 -32.13 5.15 -11.31
C GLY A 294 -30.75 4.66 -11.80
N ARG A 295 -29.90 4.07 -10.95
CA ARG A 295 -28.64 3.39 -11.35
C ARG A 295 -28.72 1.89 -11.02
N ARG A 296 -28.01 1.04 -11.77
CA ARG A 296 -27.91 -0.43 -11.50
C ARG A 296 -27.37 -0.76 -10.09
N ASP A 297 -26.51 0.11 -9.54
CA ASP A 297 -26.04 0.06 -8.15
C ASP A 297 -26.87 1.02 -7.29
N ALA A 298 -28.19 0.81 -7.23
CA ALA A 298 -29.13 1.74 -6.60
C ALA A 298 -28.87 1.95 -5.09
N THR A 299 -28.27 0.96 -4.42
CA THR A 299 -27.92 0.99 -3.01
C THR A 299 -26.50 0.47 -2.78
N PHE A 300 -25.66 1.28 -2.15
CA PHE A 300 -24.35 0.92 -1.65
C PHE A 300 -24.40 0.63 -0.15
N SER A 301 -23.64 -0.35 0.33
CA SER A 301 -23.46 -0.61 1.76
C SER A 301 -22.09 -1.19 2.08
N TYR A 302 -21.44 -0.70 3.14
CA TYR A 302 -20.12 -1.14 3.59
C TYR A 302 -20.06 -1.18 5.13
N HIS A 303 -19.66 -2.32 5.69
CA HIS A 303 -19.43 -2.47 7.13
C HIS A 303 -18.07 -1.88 7.52
N PHE A 304 -18.04 -1.01 8.53
CA PHE A 304 -16.79 -0.50 9.06
C PHE A 304 -16.06 -1.53 9.94
N THR A 305 -14.74 -1.49 9.89
CA THR A 305 -13.84 -2.34 10.69
C THR A 305 -12.98 -1.50 11.64
N GLY A 306 -12.33 -2.14 12.62
CA GLY A 306 -11.35 -1.46 13.47
C GLY A 306 -10.16 -0.85 12.69
N LYS A 307 -9.85 -1.36 11.48
CA LYS A 307 -8.88 -0.74 10.58
C LYS A 307 -9.41 0.57 10.01
N ASP A 308 -10.69 0.66 9.69
CA ASP A 308 -11.33 1.89 9.22
C ASP A 308 -11.31 2.96 10.32
N VAL A 309 -11.58 2.60 11.58
CA VAL A 309 -11.45 3.55 12.72
C VAL A 309 -10.01 4.02 12.90
N LEU A 310 -9.03 3.09 12.93
CA LEU A 310 -7.61 3.42 13.08
C LEU A 310 -7.11 4.38 11.99
N TRP A 311 -7.46 4.13 10.73
CA TRP A 311 -7.05 4.98 9.62
C TRP A 311 -7.85 6.28 9.54
N THR A 312 -9.10 6.31 10.02
CA THR A 312 -9.87 7.55 10.19
C THR A 312 -9.28 8.44 11.28
N ALA A 313 -8.85 7.90 12.42
CA ALA A 313 -8.16 8.66 13.46
C ALA A 313 -6.82 9.23 12.96
N ARG A 314 -6.06 8.47 12.17
CA ARG A 314 -4.84 8.97 11.49
C ARG A 314 -5.14 10.03 10.44
N PHE A 315 -6.24 9.88 9.70
CA PHE A 315 -6.72 10.89 8.73
C PHE A 315 -7.02 12.22 9.43
N ILE A 316 -7.83 12.17 10.50
CA ILE A 316 -8.17 13.34 11.32
C ILE A 316 -6.89 14.01 11.85
N ALA A 317 -5.99 13.24 12.47
CA ALA A 317 -4.73 13.77 13.02
C ALA A 317 -3.71 14.27 11.96
N GLY A 318 -3.93 13.98 10.67
CA GLY A 318 -3.05 14.41 9.58
C GLY A 318 -3.58 15.58 8.74
N GLU A 319 -4.89 15.59 8.46
CA GLU A 319 -5.56 16.50 7.51
C GLU A 319 -6.39 17.60 8.19
N THR A 320 -6.66 17.48 9.50
CA THR A 320 -7.49 18.43 10.25
C THR A 320 -6.71 19.10 11.39
N SER A 321 -7.37 19.99 12.12
CA SER A 321 -6.89 20.57 13.38
C SER A 321 -6.64 19.52 14.49
N GLY A 322 -7.11 18.28 14.29
CA GLY A 322 -7.18 17.24 15.33
C GLY A 322 -8.28 17.49 16.37
N ARG A 323 -9.03 18.59 16.28
CA ARG A 323 -10.10 18.97 17.20
C ARG A 323 -11.46 18.45 16.73
N ASP A 324 -12.38 18.27 17.67
CA ASP A 324 -13.78 18.00 17.37
C ASP A 324 -14.57 19.26 17.02
N ASP A 325 -14.30 19.77 15.83
CA ASP A 325 -14.99 20.91 15.24
C ASP A 325 -15.74 20.53 13.93
N VAL A 326 -16.65 21.40 13.50
CA VAL A 326 -17.51 21.17 12.33
C VAL A 326 -16.72 21.04 11.02
N ASN A 327 -15.54 21.65 10.91
CA ASN A 327 -14.68 21.55 9.72
C ASN A 327 -14.03 20.16 9.65
N SER A 328 -13.58 19.61 10.78
CA SER A 328 -13.09 18.22 10.88
C SER A 328 -14.17 17.21 10.49
N ARG A 329 -15.41 17.40 11.00
CA ARG A 329 -16.56 16.54 10.66
C ARG A 329 -16.90 16.61 9.17
N ALA A 330 -16.88 17.80 8.58
CA ALA A 330 -17.09 18.01 7.15
C ALA A 330 -16.05 17.28 6.28
N VAL A 331 -14.77 17.36 6.64
CA VAL A 331 -13.69 16.66 5.94
C VAL A 331 -13.85 15.13 5.99
N ILE A 332 -14.35 14.57 7.11
CA ILE A 332 -14.72 13.14 7.18
C ILE A 332 -15.89 12.81 6.26
N TRP A 333 -16.97 13.60 6.32
CA TRP A 333 -18.15 13.34 5.48
C TRP A 333 -17.83 13.43 3.98
N ALA A 334 -16.90 14.30 3.59
CA ALA A 334 -16.46 14.36 2.19
C ALA A 334 -15.80 13.04 1.77
N MET A 335 -15.06 12.39 2.67
CA MET A 335 -14.47 11.07 2.43
C MET A 335 -15.51 9.94 2.43
N PHE A 336 -16.49 9.97 3.34
CA PHE A 336 -17.61 9.03 3.33
C PHE A 336 -18.40 9.12 2.01
N ASN A 337 -18.86 10.31 1.65
CA ASN A 337 -19.56 10.57 0.39
C ASN A 337 -18.74 10.10 -0.80
N ARG A 338 -17.45 10.47 -0.88
CA ARG A 338 -16.59 10.10 -2.01
C ARG A 338 -16.41 8.59 -2.11
N TYR A 339 -16.23 7.91 -0.99
CA TYR A 339 -16.06 6.46 -0.97
C TYR A 339 -17.34 5.75 -1.44
N ALA A 340 -18.47 6.07 -0.82
CA ALA A 340 -19.76 5.48 -1.15
C ALA A 340 -20.19 5.77 -2.60
N LEU A 341 -20.04 7.01 -3.07
CA LEU A 341 -20.56 7.44 -4.37
C LEU A 341 -19.58 7.23 -5.54
N HIS A 342 -18.27 7.09 -5.31
CA HIS A 342 -17.29 7.02 -6.41
C HIS A 342 -16.16 5.99 -6.21
N MET A 343 -15.58 5.87 -5.01
CA MET A 343 -14.27 5.20 -4.86
C MET A 343 -14.34 3.73 -4.44
N HIS A 344 -15.48 3.23 -3.95
CA HIS A 344 -15.61 1.84 -3.49
C HIS A 344 -15.26 0.78 -4.56
N ARG A 345 -15.50 1.07 -5.85
CA ARG A 345 -15.13 0.16 -6.95
C ARG A 345 -13.61 0.09 -7.19
N HIS A 346 -12.86 1.11 -6.76
CA HIS A 346 -11.40 1.19 -6.93
C HIS A 346 -10.64 0.78 -5.66
N TYR A 347 -11.27 0.92 -4.49
CA TYR A 347 -10.73 0.62 -3.17
C TYR A 347 -11.70 -0.31 -2.42
N PRO A 348 -11.32 -1.56 -2.14
CA PRO A 348 -12.22 -2.55 -1.53
C PRO A 348 -12.48 -2.32 -0.02
N SER A 349 -11.94 -1.24 0.55
CA SER A 349 -12.16 -0.84 1.95
C SER A 349 -11.93 0.65 2.15
N PHE A 350 -12.63 1.25 3.11
CA PHE A 350 -12.57 2.68 3.38
C PHE A 350 -11.17 3.11 3.84
N TRP A 351 -10.52 2.34 4.71
CA TRP A 351 -9.13 2.61 5.12
C TRP A 351 -8.13 2.56 3.96
N ALA A 352 -8.34 1.68 2.97
CA ALA A 352 -7.48 1.62 1.79
C ALA A 352 -7.68 2.85 0.90
N PHE A 353 -8.92 3.34 0.79
CA PHE A 353 -9.23 4.61 0.13
C PHE A 353 -8.56 5.79 0.83
N LEU A 354 -8.72 5.93 2.15
CA LEU A 354 -8.07 7.00 2.94
C LEU A 354 -6.56 7.05 2.70
N ARG A 355 -5.88 5.89 2.72
CA ARG A 355 -4.43 5.80 2.44
C ARG A 355 -4.02 6.12 1.01
N GLY A 356 -4.92 5.89 0.05
CA GLY A 356 -4.69 6.25 -1.35
C GLY A 356 -4.85 7.75 -1.57
N TYR A 357 -5.87 8.35 -0.96
CA TYR A 357 -6.32 9.71 -1.23
C TYR A 357 -5.64 10.77 -0.36
N SER A 358 -5.54 10.53 0.95
CA SER A 358 -5.06 11.51 1.93
C SER A 358 -3.53 11.68 1.89
N THR A 359 -3.07 12.93 1.81
CA THR A 359 -1.66 13.26 1.63
C THR A 359 -0.79 12.83 2.82
N PRO A 360 -1.17 13.07 4.09
CA PRO A 360 -0.51 12.51 5.28
C PRO A 360 -0.51 10.98 5.37
N LEU A 361 -1.46 10.28 4.74
CA LEU A 361 -1.60 8.82 4.83
C LEU A 361 -0.96 8.06 3.66
N GLN A 362 -0.53 8.77 2.63
CA GLN A 362 0.31 8.23 1.56
C GLN A 362 1.72 7.94 2.11
N PRO A 363 2.24 6.70 2.04
CA PRO A 363 3.61 6.39 2.47
C PRO A 363 4.67 6.92 1.48
N VAL A 364 4.25 7.22 0.25
CA VAL A 364 5.00 7.95 -0.77
C VAL A 364 3.99 8.85 -1.46
N LEU A 365 4.29 10.15 -1.55
CA LEU A 365 3.41 11.10 -2.21
C LEU A 365 3.11 10.67 -3.66
N GLN A 366 1.84 10.68 -4.04
CA GLN A 366 1.39 10.28 -5.38
C GLN A 366 1.46 11.42 -6.39
N SER A 367 1.44 12.68 -5.93
CA SER A 367 1.48 13.88 -6.77
C SER A 367 2.82 14.58 -6.68
N TRP A 368 3.45 14.84 -7.83
CA TRP A 368 4.69 15.62 -7.89
C TRP A 368 4.52 17.03 -7.31
N ARG A 369 3.32 17.62 -7.39
CA ARG A 369 3.02 18.95 -6.81
C ARG A 369 3.02 18.90 -5.28
N ALA A 370 2.43 17.86 -4.70
CA ALA A 370 2.48 17.63 -3.25
C ALA A 370 3.93 17.41 -2.79
N THR A 371 4.74 16.68 -3.59
CA THR A 371 6.16 16.52 -3.30
C THR A 371 6.94 17.81 -3.44
N LYS A 372 6.72 18.63 -4.49
CA LYS A 372 7.41 19.92 -4.67
C LYS A 372 7.21 20.85 -3.46
N ARG A 373 6.00 20.88 -2.87
CA ARG A 373 5.71 21.62 -1.61
C ARG A 373 6.32 20.99 -0.35
N SER A 374 6.66 19.70 -0.38
CA SER A 374 7.12 18.95 0.80
C SER A 374 8.64 18.72 0.81
N MET A 375 9.29 18.71 -0.34
CA MET A 375 10.69 18.28 -0.50
C MET A 375 11.73 19.25 0.05
N THR A 376 11.33 20.49 0.32
CA THR A 376 12.13 21.54 0.97
C THR A 376 12.06 21.48 2.50
N GLN A 377 11.17 20.65 3.06
CA GLN A 377 11.02 20.53 4.51
C GLN A 377 12.16 19.66 5.08
N PRO A 378 12.75 20.02 6.23
CA PRO A 378 13.92 19.31 6.78
C PRO A 378 13.61 17.85 7.15
N ASP A 379 12.34 17.53 7.43
CA ASP A 379 11.89 16.18 7.73
C ASP A 379 11.48 15.36 6.49
N PHE A 380 11.76 15.83 5.26
CA PHE A 380 11.38 15.11 4.04
C PHE A 380 12.23 13.86 3.78
N VAL A 381 11.60 12.69 3.84
CA VAL A 381 12.24 11.39 3.59
C VAL A 381 12.09 11.01 2.13
N ARG A 382 13.20 11.06 1.38
CA ARG A 382 13.28 10.52 0.02
C ARG A 382 13.16 8.99 0.06
N THR A 383 12.32 8.42 -0.81
CA THR A 383 12.10 6.97 -0.91
C THR A 383 12.77 6.33 -2.12
N GLY A 384 13.52 7.11 -2.90
CA GLY A 384 14.19 6.69 -4.13
C GLY A 384 13.34 6.93 -5.38
N GLY A 385 14.02 7.23 -6.49
CA GLY A 385 13.40 7.60 -7.77
C GLY A 385 12.87 9.04 -7.80
N ALA A 386 12.58 9.52 -9.02
CA ALA A 386 11.94 10.80 -9.29
C ALA A 386 10.58 10.57 -9.97
N PHE A 387 9.78 11.63 -10.12
CA PHE A 387 8.66 11.62 -11.06
C PHE A 387 9.23 11.78 -12.48
N SER A 388 8.95 10.81 -13.35
CA SER A 388 9.55 10.69 -14.70
C SER A 388 8.53 10.82 -15.83
N SER A 389 7.29 11.22 -15.52
CA SER A 389 6.20 11.37 -16.49
C SER A 389 5.69 12.81 -16.49
N PRO A 390 5.50 13.44 -17.66
CA PRO A 390 4.81 14.73 -17.77
C PRO A 390 3.44 14.71 -17.06
N PRO A 391 2.99 15.82 -16.44
CA PRO A 391 3.60 17.14 -16.43
C PRO A 391 4.53 17.37 -15.20
N ALA A 392 5.18 16.34 -14.67
CA ALA A 392 6.14 16.51 -13.58
C ALA A 392 7.45 17.15 -14.10
N PRO A 393 7.96 18.22 -13.45
CA PRO A 393 9.30 18.72 -13.72
C PRO A 393 10.36 17.62 -13.46
N PRO A 394 11.47 17.59 -14.23
CA PRO A 394 12.59 16.70 -13.97
C PRO A 394 13.12 16.82 -12.53
N GLY A 395 13.66 15.73 -12.00
CA GLY A 395 14.36 15.72 -10.72
C GLY A 395 13.49 15.80 -9.45
N ILE A 396 12.17 16.02 -9.53
CA ILE A 396 11.30 15.99 -8.35
C ILE A 396 11.34 14.58 -7.72
N PRO A 397 11.88 14.41 -6.50
CA PRO A 397 12.07 13.09 -5.90
C PRO A 397 10.73 12.45 -5.53
N ARG A 398 10.71 11.14 -5.31
CA ARG A 398 9.62 10.48 -4.58
C ARG A 398 9.97 10.44 -3.08
N GLY A 399 8.98 10.72 -2.22
CA GLY A 399 9.17 10.72 -0.78
C GLY A 399 7.92 11.15 0.00
N GLN A 400 8.10 11.35 1.30
CA GLN A 400 7.06 11.81 2.24
C GLN A 400 7.74 12.44 3.47
N ARG A 401 7.08 13.37 4.16
CA ARG A 401 7.56 13.94 5.43
C ARG A 401 7.59 12.88 6.55
N ARG A 402 8.68 12.83 7.32
CA ARG A 402 8.91 11.92 8.45
C ARG A 402 7.74 11.93 9.42
N ARG A 403 7.29 13.13 9.83
CA ARG A 403 6.14 13.29 10.77
C ARG A 403 4.88 12.54 10.32
N TYR A 404 4.65 12.42 9.01
CA TYR A 404 3.50 11.72 8.45
C TYR A 404 3.74 10.21 8.34
N LEU A 405 4.99 9.77 8.10
CA LEU A 405 5.36 8.35 8.22
C LEU A 405 5.22 7.87 9.66
N ASP A 406 5.61 8.69 10.63
CA ASP A 406 5.50 8.39 12.06
C ASP A 406 4.03 8.37 12.51
N LEU A 407 3.18 9.27 12.00
CA LEU A 407 1.73 9.23 12.19
C LEU A 407 1.10 7.93 11.62
N GLN A 408 1.54 7.49 10.43
CA GLN A 408 1.10 6.24 9.81
C GLN A 408 1.56 5.00 10.60
N ALA A 409 2.69 5.07 11.29
CA ALA A 409 3.20 4.01 12.16
C ALA A 409 2.57 4.04 13.57
N ARG A 410 2.10 5.20 14.04
CA ARG A 410 1.69 5.43 15.43
C ARG A 410 0.63 4.44 15.92
N PRO A 411 0.88 3.68 17.01
CA PRO A 411 -0.10 2.80 17.64
C PRO A 411 -1.39 3.54 18.03
N TRP A 412 -2.52 2.81 18.09
CA TRP A 412 -3.83 3.37 18.43
C TRP A 412 -3.79 4.24 19.69
N HIS A 413 -3.35 3.70 20.83
CA HIS A 413 -3.32 4.40 22.11
C HIS A 413 -2.44 5.67 22.13
N LEU A 414 -1.50 5.83 21.17
CA LEU A 414 -0.67 7.04 21.02
C LEU A 414 -1.25 8.07 20.03
N LEU A 415 -2.36 7.78 19.35
CA LEU A 415 -3.08 8.76 18.54
C LEU A 415 -3.84 9.76 19.44
N PRO A 416 -3.96 11.04 19.04
CA PRO A 416 -4.68 12.06 19.81
C PRO A 416 -6.08 11.57 20.21
N GLN A 417 -6.43 11.70 21.49
CA GLN A 417 -7.70 11.20 22.04
C GLN A 417 -8.92 11.78 21.32
N SER A 418 -8.87 13.07 20.96
CA SER A 418 -9.88 13.75 20.15
C SER A 418 -10.08 13.09 18.78
N ALA A 419 -8.99 12.77 18.07
CA ALA A 419 -9.03 12.10 16.78
C ALA A 419 -9.55 10.65 16.87
N ARG A 420 -9.22 9.95 17.97
CA ARG A 420 -9.76 8.61 18.26
C ARG A 420 -11.27 8.64 18.53
N SER A 421 -11.70 9.46 19.48
CA SER A 421 -13.12 9.61 19.84
C SER A 421 -13.98 10.07 18.66
N MET A 422 -13.46 10.99 17.83
CA MET A 422 -14.16 11.40 16.60
C MET A 422 -14.25 10.27 15.59
N ALA A 423 -13.18 9.52 15.35
CA ALA A 423 -13.20 8.39 14.41
C ALA A 423 -14.21 7.31 14.83
N GLU A 424 -14.23 6.97 16.12
CA GLU A 424 -15.21 6.01 16.66
C GLU A 424 -16.63 6.52 16.48
N ARG A 425 -16.94 7.76 16.91
CA ARG A 425 -18.28 8.35 16.73
C ARG A 425 -18.68 8.42 15.26
N ALA A 426 -17.77 8.84 14.37
CA ALA A 426 -18.04 8.94 12.94
C ALA A 426 -18.46 7.60 12.32
N LEU A 427 -17.71 6.54 12.63
CA LEU A 427 -17.97 5.20 12.10
C LEU A 427 -19.08 4.46 12.87
N LYS A 428 -19.53 5.00 14.01
CA LYS A 428 -20.74 4.60 14.75
C LYS A 428 -21.99 5.41 14.40
N GLY A 429 -21.95 6.31 13.40
CA GLY A 429 -23.11 7.13 13.01
C GLY A 429 -23.45 8.29 13.96
N GLN A 430 -22.53 8.64 14.86
CA GLN A 430 -22.73 9.59 15.97
C GLN A 430 -22.19 11.00 15.66
N ILE A 431 -21.92 11.34 14.39
CA ILE A 431 -21.63 12.71 13.96
C ILE A 431 -22.57 13.12 12.80
N PRO A 432 -23.18 14.31 12.81
CA PRO A 432 -24.02 14.78 11.72
C PRO A 432 -23.20 15.08 10.46
N ASN A 433 -23.86 15.05 9.29
CA ASN A 433 -23.27 15.48 8.01
C ASN A 433 -23.55 16.97 7.76
N PRO A 434 -22.54 17.87 7.86
CA PRO A 434 -22.78 19.29 7.67
C PRO A 434 -22.69 19.74 6.19
N ILE A 435 -22.24 18.89 5.27
CA ILE A 435 -21.92 19.26 3.87
C ILE A 435 -22.82 18.61 2.81
N GLY A 436 -23.84 17.86 3.23
CA GLY A 436 -24.70 17.08 2.35
C GLY A 436 -23.90 16.13 1.45
N ASN A 437 -24.08 16.22 0.13
CA ASN A 437 -23.47 15.33 -0.86
C ASN A 437 -22.09 15.77 -1.41
N ALA A 438 -21.39 16.72 -0.78
CA ALA A 438 -20.06 17.12 -1.28
C ALA A 438 -19.03 15.97 -1.15
N THR A 439 -18.34 15.66 -2.25
CA THR A 439 -17.39 14.53 -2.40
C THR A 439 -15.94 15.01 -2.61
N GLU A 440 -15.78 16.30 -2.87
CA GLU A 440 -14.53 16.97 -3.20
C GLU A 440 -14.30 18.09 -2.17
N PHE A 441 -13.06 18.27 -1.73
CA PHE A 441 -12.69 19.41 -0.89
C PHE A 441 -11.25 19.85 -1.15
N GLY A 442 -10.92 21.10 -0.79
CA GLY A 442 -9.55 21.58 -0.75
C GLY A 442 -9.43 23.07 -0.40
N SER A 443 -8.25 23.48 0.06
CA SER A 443 -7.97 24.90 0.34
C SER A 443 -7.72 25.68 -0.95
N THR A 444 -8.79 26.19 -1.56
CA THR A 444 -8.69 27.11 -2.70
C THR A 444 -7.99 28.42 -2.35
N TYR A 445 -7.95 28.80 -1.08
CA TYR A 445 -7.13 29.90 -0.56
C TYR A 445 -5.63 29.63 -0.76
N VAL A 446 -5.15 28.44 -0.35
CA VAL A 446 -3.76 28.03 -0.61
C VAL A 446 -3.49 27.90 -2.11
N TYR A 447 -4.45 27.38 -2.90
CA TYR A 447 -4.26 27.27 -4.36
C TYR A 447 -4.21 28.63 -5.06
N TYR A 448 -4.90 29.66 -4.54
CA TYR A 448 -4.73 31.03 -5.03
C TYR A 448 -3.30 31.50 -4.77
N ARG A 449 -2.83 31.41 -3.53
CA ARG A 449 -1.47 31.83 -3.15
C ARG A 449 -0.38 31.06 -3.92
N ASP A 450 -0.55 29.76 -4.13
CA ASP A 450 0.34 28.92 -4.94
C ASP A 450 0.41 29.38 -6.42
N ASN A 451 -0.62 30.09 -6.94
CA ASN A 451 -0.67 30.59 -8.33
C ASN A 451 -0.26 32.06 -8.47
N PHE A 452 -0.57 32.92 -7.49
CA PHE A 452 -0.43 34.37 -7.57
C PHE A 452 0.59 34.98 -6.60
N GLY A 453 1.24 34.17 -5.76
CA GLY A 453 2.26 34.62 -4.78
C GLY A 453 1.70 35.34 -3.54
N ALA A 454 0.49 35.89 -3.61
CA ALA A 454 -0.15 36.65 -2.53
C ALA A 454 -1.34 35.92 -1.88
N ASN A 455 -1.69 36.30 -0.66
CA ASN A 455 -2.93 35.88 0.00
C ASN A 455 -4.13 36.60 -0.65
N PRO A 456 -5.22 35.90 -1.01
CA PRO A 456 -6.41 36.56 -1.54
C PRO A 456 -7.22 37.25 -0.46
N ASN A 457 -7.83 38.40 -0.78
CA ASN A 457 -8.97 38.92 -0.03
C ASN A 457 -10.22 38.03 -0.25
N LEU A 458 -11.29 38.29 0.50
CA LEU A 458 -12.51 37.46 0.47
C LEU A 458 -13.10 37.35 -0.95
N GLN A 459 -13.20 38.46 -1.69
CA GLN A 459 -13.78 38.47 -3.04
C GLN A 459 -12.88 37.73 -4.05
N GLN A 460 -11.56 37.95 -4.00
CA GLN A 460 -10.58 37.25 -4.82
C GLN A 460 -10.64 35.73 -4.59
N TRP A 461 -10.70 35.29 -3.33
CA TRP A 461 -10.82 33.88 -2.97
C TRP A 461 -12.15 33.29 -3.47
N GLN A 462 -13.29 33.98 -3.28
CA GLN A 462 -14.59 33.51 -3.77
C GLN A 462 -14.62 33.39 -5.29
N ARG A 463 -14.11 34.39 -6.02
CA ARG A 463 -14.01 34.38 -7.50
C ARG A 463 -13.15 33.20 -7.98
N PHE A 464 -11.96 33.03 -7.39
CA PHE A 464 -11.07 31.93 -7.72
C PHE A 464 -11.68 30.56 -7.38
N THR A 465 -12.40 30.44 -6.26
CA THR A 465 -13.07 29.19 -5.86
C THR A 465 -14.19 28.81 -6.84
N LYS A 466 -14.98 29.78 -7.31
CA LYS A 466 -15.97 29.60 -8.39
C LYS A 466 -15.30 29.16 -9.70
N GLN A 467 -14.23 29.82 -10.11
CA GLN A 467 -13.46 29.48 -11.33
C GLN A 467 -12.81 28.09 -11.25
N PHE A 468 -12.25 27.73 -10.09
CA PHE A 468 -11.67 26.41 -9.84
C PHE A 468 -12.74 25.31 -9.93
N ALA A 469 -13.91 25.52 -9.34
CA ALA A 469 -15.04 24.61 -9.42
C ALA A 469 -15.50 24.43 -10.88
N ALA A 470 -15.71 25.53 -11.62
CA ALA A 470 -16.09 25.51 -13.03
C ALA A 470 -15.08 24.74 -13.90
N LYS A 471 -13.77 25.02 -13.75
CA LYS A 471 -12.69 24.30 -14.46
C LYS A 471 -12.64 22.80 -14.15
N LYS A 472 -13.16 22.39 -12.99
CA LYS A 472 -13.29 20.98 -12.59
C LYS A 472 -14.64 20.35 -12.95
N ARG A 473 -15.56 21.11 -13.55
CA ARG A 473 -16.97 20.75 -13.76
C ARG A 473 -17.64 20.34 -12.44
N TRP A 474 -17.32 21.06 -11.36
CA TRP A 474 -17.89 20.89 -10.03
C TRP A 474 -18.71 22.11 -9.63
N ILE A 475 -19.64 21.92 -8.69
CA ILE A 475 -20.43 23.00 -8.08
C ILE A 475 -19.89 23.24 -6.67
N TRP A 476 -19.39 24.46 -6.44
CA TRP A 476 -19.01 24.91 -5.10
C TRP A 476 -20.28 25.09 -4.25
N LYS A 477 -20.27 24.54 -3.02
CA LYS A 477 -21.36 24.69 -2.06
C LYS A 477 -20.84 25.42 -0.81
N PRO A 478 -21.19 26.71 -0.62
CA PRO A 478 -21.08 27.36 0.67
C PRO A 478 -21.87 26.58 1.73
N VAL A 479 -21.31 26.47 2.94
CA VAL A 479 -21.91 25.73 4.06
C VAL A 479 -21.83 26.61 5.29
N ARG A 480 -22.98 26.86 5.91
CA ARG A 480 -23.10 27.74 7.09
C ARG A 480 -22.31 27.18 8.27
N GLY A 481 -21.58 28.04 8.97
CA GLY A 481 -20.77 27.66 10.13
C GLY A 481 -19.44 26.96 9.82
N ILE A 482 -19.09 26.75 8.54
CA ILE A 482 -17.80 26.18 8.13
C ILE A 482 -16.90 27.27 7.55
N ASP A 483 -15.66 27.32 8.02
CA ASP A 483 -14.63 28.19 7.44
C ASP A 483 -14.09 27.55 6.14
N GLN A 484 -14.71 27.92 5.03
CA GLN A 484 -14.33 27.39 3.72
C GLN A 484 -13.04 28.00 3.15
N THR A 485 -12.44 29.01 3.77
CA THR A 485 -11.09 29.46 3.38
C THR A 485 -10.07 28.37 3.69
N LYS A 486 -10.28 27.62 4.79
CA LYS A 486 -9.53 26.42 5.13
C LYS A 486 -9.82 25.28 4.15
N ASN A 487 -11.09 24.93 3.95
CA ASN A 487 -11.51 23.90 2.99
C ASN A 487 -12.81 24.27 2.28
N ALA A 488 -12.74 24.58 0.99
CA ALA A 488 -13.92 24.72 0.15
C ALA A 488 -14.45 23.33 -0.25
N PHE A 489 -15.76 23.15 -0.26
CA PHE A 489 -16.42 21.88 -0.55
C PHE A 489 -17.18 21.91 -1.89
N PHE A 490 -17.03 20.85 -2.69
CA PHE A 490 -17.63 20.79 -4.02
C PHE A 490 -18.41 19.49 -4.25
N VAL A 491 -19.46 19.59 -5.06
CA VAL A 491 -20.33 18.51 -5.48
C VAL A 491 -20.14 18.26 -6.97
N ASN A 492 -20.06 16.99 -7.38
CA ASN A 492 -20.10 16.62 -8.80
C ASN A 492 -21.56 16.76 -9.32
N PRO A 493 -21.80 17.44 -10.46
CA PRO A 493 -23.14 17.58 -11.06
C PRO A 493 -23.93 16.27 -11.18
N GLU A 494 -23.27 15.13 -11.42
CA GLU A 494 -23.90 13.80 -11.49
C GLU A 494 -24.64 13.37 -10.20
N ILE A 495 -24.34 13.98 -9.05
CA ILE A 495 -24.94 13.67 -7.75
C ILE A 495 -25.68 14.86 -7.11
N VAL A 496 -25.74 16.02 -7.78
CA VAL A 496 -26.47 17.21 -7.27
C VAL A 496 -27.98 16.95 -7.18
N ARG A 497 -28.53 16.06 -8.01
CA ARG A 497 -29.94 15.67 -7.99
C ARG A 497 -30.30 14.62 -6.94
N LEU A 498 -29.32 14.08 -6.20
CA LEU A 498 -29.61 13.18 -5.08
C LEU A 498 -30.09 14.00 -3.87
N SER A 499 -30.95 13.41 -3.04
CA SER A 499 -31.38 13.99 -1.77
C SER A 499 -30.17 14.42 -0.93
N GLY A 500 -30.28 15.51 -0.17
CA GLY A 500 -29.13 16.15 0.49
C GLY A 500 -28.27 15.24 1.39
N ASN A 501 -28.85 14.15 1.89
CA ASN A 501 -28.21 13.10 2.68
C ASN A 501 -28.18 11.76 1.92
N ALA A 502 -27.68 11.74 0.68
CA ALA A 502 -27.64 10.53 -0.15
C ALA A 502 -26.70 9.45 0.41
N THR A 503 -25.83 9.82 1.35
CA THR A 503 -24.95 8.94 2.12
C THR A 503 -25.28 9.08 3.60
N ALA A 504 -25.33 7.96 4.33
CA ALA A 504 -25.52 7.94 5.78
C ALA A 504 -24.59 6.91 6.45
N THR A 505 -24.27 7.13 7.73
CA THR A 505 -23.62 6.14 8.58
C THR A 505 -24.63 5.64 9.60
N VAL A 506 -25.06 4.39 9.45
CA VAL A 506 -26.13 3.80 10.26
C VAL A 506 -25.56 2.81 11.26
N LEU A 507 -25.84 3.04 12.54
CA LEU A 507 -25.76 2.01 13.58
C LEU A 507 -27.14 1.35 13.62
N ARG A 508 -27.20 0.05 13.32
CA ARG A 508 -28.39 -0.78 13.51
C ARG A 508 -27.96 -2.12 14.10
N PRO A 509 -28.84 -2.78 14.88
CA PRO A 509 -28.62 -4.16 15.35
C PRO A 509 -28.41 -5.12 14.18
#